data_AF-A0A2K9PMN8-F1
#
_entry.id   AF-A0A2K9PMN8-F1
#
_cell.length_a   1.000
_cell.length_b   1.000
_cell.length_c   1.000
_cell.angle_alpha   90.00
_cell.angle_beta   90.00
_cell.angle_gamma   90.00
#
_symmetry.space_group_name_H-M   'P 1'
#
loop_
_entity.id
_entity.type
_entity.pdbx_description
1 polymer ?
#
loop_
_entity_poly.entity_id
_entity_poly.type
_entity_poly.pdbx_seq_one_letter_code
_entity_poly.pdbx_strand_id
1 'polypeptide(L)'
;MSNKEQIEVFFFGSPAEGFTSYPTKYSNLVNGLDKSTSKHKVECKYSINQKRSRVKYIEYGLTGIGQHGKSRGGRNFGVWIEIENLKINPIGQKKILDYIEDFINKGIVKNANIFDDNSNNERHFLINSFNDVATKLDKLINVFKNNFLTDFKSYLEPILDDESVLVDLNPERIVEKIRDAPFITSINSSLEDDKVKKSEIEQNRNSERAIDKMKFSFSKINTLILIILLLLTLFGGGKSSNEEIENYKLRIKSLNDEIEVLEGQLSVYKNKAPSSNNNLNTSSEIKNRSHTVKSGETLRKIVIEFNESNGSNFSTDQIAEFNKISDISKIKIGQEIKFPD
;
A
#
# COMPACT_ATOMS: atom_id res chain seq x y z
N MET A 1 12.54 -29.54 20.48
CA MET A 1 11.16 -29.15 20.20
C MET A 1 11.08 -28.79 18.72
N SER A 2 10.23 -29.49 17.95
CA SER A 2 10.03 -29.17 16.54
C SER A 2 9.61 -27.70 16.42
N ASN A 3 10.24 -26.98 15.49
CA ASN A 3 9.96 -25.58 15.19
C ASN A 3 8.58 -25.51 14.52
N LYS A 4 7.53 -25.72 15.30
CA LYS A 4 6.14 -25.73 14.84
C LYS A 4 5.89 -24.38 14.17
N GLU A 5 5.29 -24.43 12.98
CA GLU A 5 5.04 -23.24 12.18
C GLU A 5 4.26 -22.22 13.02
N GLN A 6 4.88 -21.06 13.27
CA GLN A 6 4.29 -20.00 14.08
C GLN A 6 3.12 -19.31 13.37
N ILE A 7 2.95 -19.55 12.07
CA ILE A 7 1.95 -18.88 11.23
C ILE A 7 1.20 -19.93 10.42
N GLU A 8 -0.12 -19.85 10.49
CA GLU A 8 -1.05 -20.62 9.67
C GLU A 8 -1.80 -19.67 8.75
N VAL A 9 -1.94 -20.08 7.49
CA VAL A 9 -2.65 -19.32 6.45
C VAL A 9 -3.57 -20.27 5.72
N PHE A 10 -4.82 -19.84 5.53
CA PHE A 10 -5.78 -20.61 4.76
C PHE A 10 -6.78 -19.70 4.05
N PHE A 11 -7.38 -20.25 3.01
CA PHE A 11 -8.37 -19.58 2.17
C PHE A 11 -9.76 -20.13 2.47
N PHE A 12 -10.78 -19.31 2.25
CA PHE A 12 -12.16 -19.74 2.32
C PHE A 12 -13.03 -18.92 1.38
N GLY A 13 -14.23 -19.38 1.09
CA GLY A 13 -15.15 -18.68 0.21
C GLY A 13 -16.14 -19.62 -0.46
N SER A 14 -16.90 -19.06 -1.40
CA SER A 14 -17.98 -19.76 -2.12
C SER A 14 -17.67 -19.92 -3.61
N PRO A 15 -16.73 -20.81 -4.00
CA PRO A 15 -16.56 -21.25 -5.39
C PRO A 15 -17.81 -22.00 -5.88
N ALA A 16 -17.83 -22.52 -7.11
CA ALA A 16 -19.06 -23.06 -7.73
C ALA A 16 -19.75 -24.17 -6.91
N GLU A 17 -18.99 -24.97 -6.17
CA GLU A 17 -19.48 -26.09 -5.36
C GLU A 17 -20.07 -25.68 -3.99
N GLY A 18 -19.96 -24.41 -3.63
CA GLY A 18 -20.47 -23.88 -2.36
C GLY A 18 -19.36 -23.44 -1.41
N PHE A 19 -19.74 -23.05 -0.19
CA PHE A 19 -18.83 -22.47 0.78
C PHE A 19 -17.89 -23.51 1.38
N THR A 20 -16.58 -23.27 1.29
CA THR A 20 -15.54 -24.22 1.73
C THR A 20 -14.25 -23.49 2.15
N SER A 21 -13.28 -24.22 2.68
CA SER A 21 -11.94 -23.72 2.99
C SER A 21 -10.85 -24.57 2.35
N TYR A 22 -9.69 -23.97 2.18
CA TYR A 22 -8.46 -24.67 1.82
C TYR A 22 -7.31 -24.28 2.76
N PRO A 23 -6.69 -25.25 3.46
CA PRO A 23 -7.08 -26.66 3.53
C PRO A 23 -8.46 -26.91 4.17
N THR A 24 -9.09 -28.05 3.88
CA THR A 24 -10.45 -28.41 4.36
C THR A 24 -10.53 -28.63 5.87
N LYS A 25 -9.41 -28.89 6.54
CA LYS A 25 -9.36 -29.01 8.02
C LYS A 25 -9.83 -27.74 8.75
N TYR A 26 -9.88 -26.59 8.05
CA TYR A 26 -10.31 -25.31 8.61
C TYR A 26 -11.78 -24.97 8.37
N SER A 27 -12.58 -25.85 7.74
CA SER A 27 -13.98 -25.56 7.40
C SER A 27 -14.83 -25.17 8.63
N ASN A 28 -14.56 -25.78 9.78
CA ASN A 28 -15.27 -25.47 11.02
C ASN A 28 -14.98 -24.05 11.54
N LEU A 29 -13.79 -23.50 11.28
CA LEU A 29 -13.42 -22.15 11.73
C LEU A 29 -14.12 -21.06 10.92
N VAL A 30 -14.44 -21.36 9.66
CA VAL A 30 -15.06 -20.41 8.74
C VAL A 30 -16.55 -20.61 8.59
N ASN A 31 -17.11 -21.65 9.22
CA ASN A 31 -18.54 -21.88 9.25
C ASN A 31 -19.28 -20.65 9.81
N GLY A 32 -20.30 -20.18 9.10
CA GLY A 32 -21.03 -18.94 9.43
C GLY A 32 -20.42 -17.65 8.84
N LEU A 33 -19.33 -17.75 8.07
CA LEU A 33 -18.84 -16.63 7.26
C LEU A 33 -19.41 -16.62 5.84
N ASP A 34 -20.19 -17.62 5.45
CA ASP A 34 -20.93 -17.65 4.19
C ASP A 34 -22.08 -16.63 4.21
N LYS A 35 -21.72 -15.38 3.93
CA LYS A 35 -22.67 -14.27 3.80
C LYS A 35 -22.58 -13.76 2.39
N SER A 36 -23.72 -13.66 1.74
CA SER A 36 -23.78 -13.21 0.36
C SER A 36 -23.51 -11.71 0.19
N THR A 37 -23.80 -10.93 1.24
CA THR A 37 -23.71 -9.47 1.20
C THR A 37 -23.25 -8.91 2.55
N SER A 38 -22.48 -7.84 2.47
CA SER A 38 -22.12 -6.95 3.57
C SER A 38 -22.40 -5.53 3.13
N LYS A 39 -22.68 -4.62 4.07
CA LYS A 39 -22.75 -3.17 3.79
C LYS A 39 -21.47 -2.66 3.11
N HIS A 40 -20.35 -3.31 3.39
CA HIS A 40 -19.02 -3.00 2.86
C HIS A 40 -18.54 -4.12 1.94
N LYS A 41 -17.83 -3.76 0.86
CA LYS A 41 -17.23 -4.71 -0.08
C LYS A 41 -16.17 -5.59 0.59
N VAL A 42 -15.44 -5.04 1.54
CA VAL A 42 -14.36 -5.73 2.27
C VAL A 42 -14.67 -5.73 3.76
N GLU A 43 -14.33 -6.81 4.46
CA GLU A 43 -14.24 -6.87 5.92
C GLU A 43 -12.83 -7.33 6.29
N CYS A 44 -12.10 -6.51 7.03
CA CYS A 44 -10.81 -6.89 7.59
C CYS A 44 -10.84 -6.69 9.09
N LYS A 45 -10.57 -7.75 9.85
CA LYS A 45 -10.57 -7.73 11.31
C LYS A 45 -9.28 -8.33 11.84
N TYR A 46 -8.76 -7.70 12.88
CA TYR A 46 -7.67 -8.22 13.68
C TYR A 46 -8.17 -8.56 15.07
N SER A 47 -7.78 -9.71 15.60
CA SER A 47 -8.15 -10.10 16.96
C SER A 47 -7.03 -10.85 17.65
N ILE A 48 -6.98 -10.74 18.98
CA ILE A 48 -6.13 -11.54 19.86
C ILE A 48 -7.05 -12.26 20.82
N ASN A 49 -6.83 -13.57 20.99
CA ASN A 49 -7.49 -14.35 22.02
C ASN A 49 -6.50 -15.42 22.49
N GLN A 50 -6.19 -15.40 23.80
CA GLN A 50 -5.13 -16.21 24.40
C GLN A 50 -3.81 -15.98 23.65
N LYS A 51 -3.04 -17.03 23.37
CA LYS A 51 -1.74 -16.96 22.70
C LYS A 51 -1.85 -16.97 21.18
N ARG A 52 -2.94 -16.42 20.62
CA ARG A 52 -3.18 -16.41 19.16
C ARG A 52 -3.67 -15.05 18.72
N SER A 53 -2.96 -14.45 17.76
CA SER A 53 -3.48 -13.33 16.99
C SER A 53 -4.00 -13.83 15.65
N ARG A 54 -5.05 -13.17 15.14
CA ARG A 54 -5.76 -13.56 13.93
C ARG A 54 -6.06 -12.35 13.09
N VAL A 55 -5.79 -12.45 11.80
CA VAL A 55 -6.26 -11.51 10.78
C VAL A 55 -7.24 -12.24 9.88
N LYS A 56 -8.42 -11.67 9.72
CA LYS A 56 -9.46 -12.19 8.83
C LYS A 56 -9.78 -11.13 7.80
N TYR A 57 -9.58 -11.45 6.53
CA TYR A 57 -9.97 -10.64 5.38
C TYR A 57 -11.09 -11.36 4.62
N ILE A 58 -12.14 -10.64 4.25
CA ILE A 58 -13.25 -11.16 3.43
C ILE A 58 -13.61 -10.10 2.39
N GLU A 59 -13.66 -10.50 1.13
CA GLU A 59 -14.27 -9.76 0.03
C GLU A 59 -15.65 -10.36 -0.28
N TYR A 60 -16.67 -9.50 -0.34
CA TYR A 60 -18.06 -9.86 -0.60
C TYR A 60 -18.53 -9.38 -1.97
N GLY A 61 -19.67 -9.91 -2.41
CA GLY A 61 -20.31 -9.48 -3.66
C GLY A 61 -19.63 -10.01 -4.91
N LEU A 62 -18.82 -11.06 -4.78
CA LEU A 62 -18.17 -11.71 -5.90
C LEU A 62 -19.19 -12.46 -6.75
N THR A 63 -18.87 -12.64 -8.01
CA THR A 63 -19.69 -13.36 -8.99
C THR A 63 -18.96 -14.63 -9.43
N GLY A 64 -19.62 -15.52 -10.15
CA GLY A 64 -18.99 -16.73 -10.67
C GLY A 64 -19.99 -17.70 -11.27
N ILE A 65 -19.51 -18.57 -12.14
CA ILE A 65 -20.32 -19.61 -12.79
C ILE A 65 -20.67 -20.68 -11.76
N GLY A 66 -21.95 -20.98 -11.58
CA GLY A 66 -22.40 -22.10 -10.74
C GLY A 66 -22.29 -23.43 -11.47
N GLN A 67 -22.57 -24.54 -10.79
CA GLN A 67 -22.50 -25.89 -11.36
C GLN A 67 -23.34 -26.10 -12.65
N HIS A 68 -24.37 -25.26 -12.88
CA HIS A 68 -25.22 -25.32 -14.08
C HIS A 68 -24.87 -24.29 -15.16
N GLY A 69 -23.65 -23.73 -15.14
CA GLY A 69 -23.22 -22.76 -16.15
C GLY A 69 -23.83 -21.35 -16.01
N LYS A 70 -24.72 -21.13 -15.04
CA LYS A 70 -25.34 -19.82 -14.79
C LYS A 70 -24.46 -18.97 -13.89
N SER A 71 -24.27 -17.70 -14.26
CA SER A 71 -23.63 -16.72 -13.38
C SER A 71 -24.46 -16.52 -12.11
N ARG A 72 -23.80 -16.53 -10.95
CA ARG A 72 -24.38 -16.26 -9.63
C ARG A 72 -23.52 -15.24 -8.91
N GLY A 73 -24.15 -14.17 -8.42
CA GLY A 73 -23.55 -13.18 -7.53
C GLY A 73 -23.64 -13.57 -6.07
N GLY A 74 -23.17 -12.67 -5.19
CA GLY A 74 -23.25 -12.85 -3.75
C GLY A 74 -22.32 -13.93 -3.21
N ARG A 75 -21.19 -14.16 -3.89
CA ARG A 75 -20.12 -15.03 -3.40
C ARG A 75 -19.15 -14.22 -2.56
N ASN A 76 -18.36 -14.90 -1.75
CA ASN A 76 -17.29 -14.29 -0.98
C ASN A 76 -15.99 -15.07 -1.13
N PHE A 77 -14.89 -14.38 -0.85
CA PHE A 77 -13.56 -14.96 -0.73
C PHE A 77 -12.88 -14.37 0.49
N GLY A 78 -12.12 -15.19 1.20
CA GLY A 78 -11.42 -14.74 2.38
C GLY A 78 -10.07 -15.39 2.57
N VAL A 79 -9.23 -14.66 3.30
CA VAL A 79 -7.91 -15.10 3.77
C VAL A 79 -7.94 -15.02 5.28
N TRP A 80 -7.49 -16.10 5.92
CA TRP A 80 -7.32 -16.16 7.36
C TRP A 80 -5.85 -16.40 7.69
N ILE A 81 -5.31 -15.58 8.58
CA ILE A 81 -3.94 -15.67 9.08
C ILE A 81 -4.03 -15.85 10.58
N GLU A 82 -3.42 -16.91 11.12
CA GLU A 82 -3.30 -17.15 12.55
C GLU A 82 -1.82 -17.18 12.92
N ILE A 83 -1.46 -16.46 13.99
CA ILE A 83 -0.09 -16.33 14.47
C ILE A 83 -0.06 -16.80 15.92
N GLU A 84 0.70 -17.87 16.21
CA GLU A 84 0.87 -18.42 17.55
C GLU A 84 1.92 -17.60 18.33
N ASN A 85 1.59 -17.24 19.57
CA ASN A 85 2.42 -16.53 20.56
C ASN A 85 2.88 -15.11 20.18
N LEU A 86 2.54 -14.62 18.99
CA LEU A 86 2.90 -13.28 18.53
C LEU A 86 1.66 -12.48 18.12
N LYS A 87 1.71 -11.17 18.33
CA LYS A 87 0.75 -10.17 17.88
C LYS A 87 1.40 -9.21 16.90
N ILE A 88 0.58 -8.66 16.01
CA ILE A 88 0.97 -7.54 15.16
C ILE A 88 0.73 -6.26 15.97
N ASN A 89 1.75 -5.43 16.11
CA ASN A 89 1.62 -4.14 16.80
C ASN A 89 0.76 -3.14 16.01
N PRO A 90 0.30 -2.03 16.61
CA PRO A 90 -0.61 -1.09 15.94
C PRO A 90 -0.07 -0.50 14.63
N ILE A 91 1.25 -0.38 14.47
CA ILE A 91 1.87 0.10 13.23
C ILE A 91 1.73 -0.95 12.13
N GLY A 92 2.02 -2.22 12.43
CA GLY A 92 1.82 -3.33 11.51
C GLY A 92 0.35 -3.56 11.16
N GLN A 93 -0.56 -3.38 12.11
CA GLN A 93 -2.01 -3.50 11.88
C GLN A 93 -2.52 -2.50 10.82
N LYS A 94 -1.91 -1.32 10.70
CA LYS A 94 -2.24 -0.36 9.64
C LYS A 94 -1.76 -0.82 8.26
N LYS A 95 -0.72 -1.65 8.19
CA LYS A 95 -0.11 -2.16 6.95
C LYS A 95 -0.69 -3.48 6.48
N ILE A 96 -1.28 -4.26 7.39
CA ILE A 96 -1.69 -5.63 7.10
C ILE A 96 -2.79 -5.71 6.04
N LEU A 97 -3.69 -4.73 5.99
CA LEU A 97 -4.74 -4.68 4.98
C LEU A 97 -4.12 -4.56 3.58
N ASP A 98 -3.31 -3.54 3.36
CA ASP A 98 -2.64 -3.31 2.07
C ASP A 98 -1.77 -4.51 1.66
N TYR A 99 -1.15 -5.16 2.64
CA TYR A 99 -0.35 -6.37 2.43
C TYR A 99 -1.20 -7.54 1.90
N ILE A 100 -2.34 -7.81 2.53
CA ILE A 100 -3.25 -8.87 2.11
C ILE A 100 -3.85 -8.55 0.74
N GLU A 101 -4.25 -7.30 0.49
CA GLU A 101 -4.78 -6.90 -0.82
C GLU A 101 -3.75 -7.06 -1.93
N ASP A 102 -2.49 -6.66 -1.71
CA ASP A 102 -1.40 -6.84 -2.65
C ASP A 102 -1.15 -8.33 -2.94
N PHE A 103 -1.20 -9.18 -1.91
CA PHE A 103 -1.08 -10.62 -2.04
C PHE A 103 -2.25 -11.25 -2.80
N ILE A 104 -3.49 -10.82 -2.57
CA ILE A 104 -4.65 -11.31 -3.32
C ILE A 104 -4.50 -10.93 -4.80
N ASN A 105 -4.16 -9.66 -5.08
CA ASN A 105 -4.06 -9.15 -6.45
C ASN A 105 -2.90 -9.77 -7.22
N LYS A 106 -1.75 -10.01 -6.58
CA LYS A 106 -0.57 -10.57 -7.26
C LYS A 106 -0.49 -12.09 -7.18
N GLY A 107 -0.87 -12.67 -6.04
CA GLY A 107 -0.80 -14.11 -5.81
C GLY A 107 -2.05 -14.81 -6.32
N ILE A 108 -3.21 -14.47 -5.77
CA ILE A 108 -4.45 -15.22 -6.01
C ILE A 108 -4.98 -15.00 -7.43
N VAL A 109 -5.04 -13.75 -7.88
CA VAL A 109 -5.50 -13.43 -9.24
C VAL A 109 -4.48 -13.94 -10.27
N LYS A 110 -3.23 -13.49 -10.21
CA LYS A 110 -2.25 -13.75 -11.30
C LYS A 110 -1.63 -15.14 -11.28
N ASN A 111 -1.41 -15.74 -10.10
CA ASN A 111 -0.66 -17.01 -10.02
C ASN A 111 -1.59 -18.22 -9.81
N ALA A 112 -2.68 -18.08 -9.06
CA ALA A 112 -3.63 -19.17 -8.86
C ALA A 112 -4.73 -19.24 -9.93
N ASN A 113 -5.02 -18.13 -10.62
CA ASN A 113 -6.15 -17.98 -11.54
C ASN A 113 -7.50 -18.30 -10.86
N ILE A 114 -7.66 -17.86 -9.61
CA ILE A 114 -8.93 -18.03 -8.89
C ILE A 114 -9.97 -17.02 -9.38
N PHE A 115 -9.53 -15.83 -9.77
CA PHE A 115 -10.38 -14.75 -10.22
C PHE A 115 -10.08 -14.32 -11.64
N ASP A 116 -11.13 -13.94 -12.35
CA ASP A 116 -11.05 -13.08 -13.51
C ASP A 116 -11.02 -11.62 -13.06
N ASP A 117 -10.10 -10.83 -13.61
CA ASP A 117 -9.89 -9.42 -13.29
C ASP A 117 -10.30 -8.54 -14.48
N ASN A 118 -11.47 -8.82 -15.05
CA ASN A 118 -12.04 -7.98 -16.09
C ASN A 118 -12.34 -6.58 -15.53
N SER A 119 -12.14 -5.57 -16.38
CA SER A 119 -11.99 -4.13 -16.09
C SER A 119 -13.15 -3.43 -15.37
N ASN A 120 -14.21 -4.13 -14.96
CA ASN A 120 -15.42 -3.53 -14.40
C ASN A 120 -15.49 -3.58 -12.87
N ASN A 121 -14.36 -3.74 -12.18
CA ASN A 121 -14.27 -3.80 -10.71
C ASN A 121 -15.03 -4.96 -10.02
N GLU A 122 -15.56 -5.91 -10.80
CA GLU A 122 -16.21 -7.12 -10.32
C GLU A 122 -15.27 -8.31 -10.54
N ARG A 123 -14.92 -9.01 -9.46
CA ARG A 123 -14.13 -10.24 -9.54
C ARG A 123 -15.06 -11.43 -9.69
N HIS A 124 -14.71 -12.29 -10.65
CA HIS A 124 -15.46 -13.51 -10.95
C HIS A 124 -14.64 -14.72 -10.53
N PHE A 125 -15.21 -15.64 -9.74
CA PHE A 125 -14.61 -16.96 -9.52
C PHE A 125 -14.48 -17.73 -10.85
N LEU A 126 -13.27 -18.21 -11.13
CA LEU A 126 -12.93 -19.08 -12.26
C LEU A 126 -12.85 -20.56 -11.88
N ILE A 127 -12.88 -20.88 -10.59
CA ILE A 127 -12.73 -22.23 -10.06
C ILE A 127 -14.06 -22.80 -9.58
N ASN A 128 -14.21 -24.13 -9.69
CA ASN A 128 -15.37 -24.83 -9.14
C ASN A 128 -15.15 -25.15 -7.66
N SER A 129 -13.93 -25.54 -7.32
CA SER A 129 -13.50 -25.93 -5.98
C SER A 129 -12.10 -25.40 -5.68
N PHE A 130 -11.78 -25.15 -4.40
CA PHE A 130 -10.38 -24.88 -4.04
C PHE A 130 -9.47 -26.09 -4.27
N ASN A 131 -10.04 -27.30 -4.25
CA ASN A 131 -9.29 -28.52 -4.51
C ASN A 131 -8.71 -28.54 -5.94
N ASP A 132 -9.40 -27.92 -6.91
CA ASP A 132 -8.95 -27.81 -8.30
C ASP A 132 -7.63 -27.03 -8.44
N VAL A 133 -7.34 -26.17 -7.46
CA VAL A 133 -6.15 -25.30 -7.42
C VAL A 133 -5.28 -25.56 -6.19
N ALA A 134 -5.46 -26.69 -5.51
CA ALA A 134 -4.77 -27.05 -4.26
C ALA A 134 -3.24 -26.85 -4.32
N THR A 135 -2.58 -27.44 -5.33
CA THR A 135 -1.12 -27.31 -5.52
C THR A 135 -0.66 -25.86 -5.69
N LYS A 136 -1.47 -25.00 -6.31
CA LYS A 136 -1.16 -23.57 -6.46
C LYS A 136 -1.36 -22.83 -5.13
N LEU A 137 -2.42 -23.17 -4.40
CA LEU A 137 -2.70 -22.60 -3.08
C LEU A 137 -1.63 -22.97 -2.05
N ASP A 138 -1.12 -24.20 -2.06
CA ASP A 138 -0.01 -24.61 -1.18
C ASP A 138 1.24 -23.78 -1.43
N LYS A 139 1.60 -23.60 -2.71
CA LYS A 139 2.74 -22.74 -3.09
C LYS A 139 2.53 -21.31 -2.62
N LEU A 140 1.32 -20.76 -2.80
CA LEU A 140 0.99 -19.41 -2.36
C LEU A 140 1.00 -19.26 -0.83
N ILE A 141 0.53 -20.26 -0.08
CA ILE A 141 0.61 -20.28 1.39
C ILE A 141 2.07 -20.22 1.84
N ASN A 142 2.94 -21.02 1.24
CA ASN A 142 4.36 -21.04 1.59
C ASN A 142 5.06 -19.72 1.25
N VAL A 143 4.78 -19.16 0.06
CA VAL A 143 5.29 -17.83 -0.32
C VAL A 143 4.78 -16.75 0.64
N PHE A 144 3.50 -16.78 1.00
CA PHE A 144 2.94 -15.84 1.95
C PHE A 144 3.64 -15.93 3.31
N LYS A 145 3.77 -17.14 3.87
CA LYS A 145 4.40 -17.36 5.19
C LYS A 145 5.83 -16.80 5.22
N ASN A 146 6.62 -17.09 4.19
CA ASN A 146 8.01 -16.63 4.10
C ASN A 146 8.12 -15.11 3.99
N ASN A 147 7.34 -14.51 3.10
CA ASN A 147 7.35 -13.06 2.91
C ASN A 147 6.81 -12.35 4.14
N PHE A 148 5.72 -12.85 4.72
CA PHE A 148 5.09 -12.26 5.89
C PHE A 148 6.06 -12.19 7.08
N LEU A 149 6.74 -13.30 7.40
CA LEU A 149 7.73 -13.31 8.48
C LEU A 149 8.89 -12.34 8.24
N THR A 150 9.28 -12.17 6.98
CA THR A 150 10.35 -11.23 6.59
C THR A 150 9.88 -9.79 6.72
N ASP A 151 8.75 -9.46 6.11
CA ASP A 151 8.22 -8.10 5.98
C ASP A 151 7.63 -7.58 7.30
N PHE A 152 7.09 -8.48 8.13
CA PHE A 152 6.47 -8.14 9.42
C PHE A 152 7.36 -8.37 10.63
N LYS A 153 8.62 -8.80 10.46
CA LYS A 153 9.53 -9.11 11.58
C LYS A 153 9.59 -7.99 12.64
N SER A 154 9.63 -6.73 12.20
CA SER A 154 9.71 -5.56 13.10
C SER A 154 8.37 -5.11 13.68
N TYR A 155 7.26 -5.72 13.25
CA TYR A 155 5.91 -5.45 13.74
C TYR A 155 5.34 -6.57 14.61
N LEU A 156 6.09 -7.66 14.78
CA LEU A 156 5.68 -8.81 15.58
C LEU A 156 6.22 -8.67 17.00
N GLU A 157 5.32 -8.80 17.98
CA GLU A 157 5.62 -8.71 19.41
C GLU A 157 5.04 -9.93 20.13
N PRO A 158 5.63 -10.39 21.24
CA PRO A 158 5.03 -11.44 22.06
C PRO A 158 3.63 -11.05 22.56
N ILE A 159 2.71 -12.01 22.58
CA ILE A 159 1.43 -11.86 23.27
C ILE A 159 1.65 -12.01 24.78
N LEU A 160 1.13 -11.07 25.57
CA LEU A 160 1.09 -11.19 27.02
C LEU A 160 -0.05 -12.11 27.44
N ASP A 161 0.12 -12.83 28.55
CA ASP A 161 -0.95 -13.66 29.09
C ASP A 161 -2.22 -12.79 29.33
N ASP A 162 -3.38 -13.35 28.99
CA ASP A 162 -4.72 -12.73 29.09
C ASP A 162 -5.03 -11.56 28.13
N GLU A 163 -4.19 -11.29 27.13
CA GLU A 163 -4.51 -10.27 26.13
C GLU A 163 -5.71 -10.68 25.24
N SER A 164 -6.71 -9.81 25.18
CA SER A 164 -7.86 -9.93 24.29
C SER A 164 -8.11 -8.61 23.60
N VAL A 165 -8.02 -8.62 22.27
CA VAL A 165 -8.13 -7.42 21.44
C VAL A 165 -9.01 -7.72 20.25
N LEU A 166 -9.83 -6.76 19.84
CA LEU A 166 -10.57 -6.79 18.59
C LEU A 166 -10.47 -5.42 17.91
N VAL A 167 -9.86 -5.37 16.73
CA VAL A 167 -9.69 -4.17 15.93
C VAL A 167 -10.38 -4.38 14.58
N ASP A 168 -11.23 -3.44 14.20
CA ASP A 168 -11.77 -3.38 12.84
C ASP A 168 -10.77 -2.61 11.96
N LEU A 169 -10.24 -3.29 10.95
CA LEU A 169 -9.24 -2.75 10.03
C LEU A 169 -9.89 -2.27 8.72
N ASN A 170 -11.22 -2.34 8.59
CA ASN A 170 -11.90 -1.88 7.39
C ASN A 170 -11.89 -0.33 7.31
N PRO A 171 -11.30 0.27 6.25
CA PRO A 171 -11.20 1.71 6.10
C PRO A 171 -12.57 2.40 6.00
N GLU A 172 -13.56 1.79 5.35
CA GLU A 172 -14.91 2.35 5.24
C GLU A 172 -15.57 2.49 6.62
N ARG A 173 -15.44 1.47 7.47
CA ARG A 173 -15.97 1.51 8.84
C ARG A 173 -15.22 2.47 9.74
N ILE A 174 -13.91 2.61 9.56
CA ILE A 174 -13.12 3.62 10.27
C ILE A 174 -13.63 5.02 9.91
N VAL A 175 -13.87 5.28 8.62
CA VAL A 175 -14.41 6.57 8.15
C VAL A 175 -15.83 6.82 8.69
N GLU A 176 -16.70 5.80 8.70
CA GLU A 176 -18.05 5.90 9.29
C GLU A 176 -17.98 6.24 10.78
N LYS A 177 -17.15 5.54 11.56
CA LYS A 177 -16.95 5.84 12.99
C LYS A 177 -16.43 7.25 13.24
N ILE A 178 -15.56 7.77 12.38
CA ILE A 178 -15.08 9.15 12.48
C ILE A 178 -16.21 10.13 12.16
N ARG A 179 -17.02 9.85 11.13
CA ARG A 179 -18.15 10.70 10.74
C ARG A 179 -19.22 10.78 11.83
N ASP A 180 -19.49 9.66 12.49
CA ASP A 180 -20.52 9.54 13.52
C ASP A 180 -20.01 9.96 14.91
N ALA A 181 -18.73 10.34 15.03
CA ALA A 181 -18.18 10.83 16.29
C ALA A 181 -18.89 12.13 16.72
N PRO A 182 -19.38 12.25 17.97
CA PRO A 182 -20.23 13.36 18.41
C PRO A 182 -19.65 14.75 18.13
N PHE A 183 -18.32 14.87 18.21
CA PHE A 183 -17.59 16.12 17.95
C PHE A 183 -17.66 16.57 16.48
N ILE A 184 -17.66 15.62 15.53
CA ILE A 184 -17.80 15.93 14.11
C ILE A 184 -19.25 16.28 13.77
N THR A 185 -20.22 15.66 14.44
CA THR A 185 -21.65 16.00 14.28
C THR A 185 -21.92 17.45 14.69
N SER A 186 -21.33 17.93 15.79
CA SER A 186 -21.48 19.33 16.24
C SER A 186 -20.83 20.35 15.31
N ILE A 187 -19.72 19.99 14.65
CA ILE A 187 -19.07 20.87 13.66
C ILE A 187 -19.89 20.93 12.37
N ASN A 188 -20.41 19.80 11.91
CA ASN A 188 -21.22 19.76 10.69
C ASN A 188 -22.56 20.47 10.88
N SER A 189 -23.18 20.38 12.05
CA SER A 189 -24.42 21.14 12.34
C SER A 189 -24.20 22.65 12.38
N SER A 190 -22.97 23.13 12.68
CA SER A 190 -22.66 24.57 12.61
C SER A 190 -22.26 25.05 11.20
N LEU A 191 -22.07 24.13 10.26
CA LEU A 191 -21.65 24.42 8.88
C LEU A 191 -22.80 24.26 7.86
N GLU A 192 -23.95 23.69 8.25
CA GLU A 192 -25.11 23.54 7.36
C GLU A 192 -25.88 24.85 7.08
N ASP A 193 -25.50 25.97 7.72
CA ASP A 193 -25.98 27.31 7.36
C ASP A 193 -25.27 27.92 6.13
N ASP A 194 -24.18 27.34 5.63
CA ASP A 194 -23.45 27.82 4.45
C ASP A 194 -23.47 26.78 3.29
N LYS A 195 -24.62 26.72 2.60
CA LYS A 195 -24.92 25.74 1.52
C LYS A 195 -24.07 25.83 0.23
N VAL A 196 -22.97 26.56 0.19
CA VAL A 196 -22.18 26.76 -1.05
C VAL A 196 -20.87 25.96 -1.10
N LYS A 197 -20.37 25.36 0.00
CA LYS A 197 -19.03 24.71 0.03
C LYS A 197 -18.99 23.18 -0.13
N LYS A 198 -20.13 22.49 -0.27
CA LYS A 198 -20.18 21.01 -0.20
C LYS A 198 -19.55 20.31 -1.41
N SER A 199 -19.57 20.92 -2.60
CA SER A 199 -18.97 20.35 -3.82
C SER A 199 -17.44 20.46 -3.89
N GLU A 200 -16.85 21.55 -3.36
CA GLU A 200 -15.39 21.71 -3.31
C GLU A 200 -14.74 20.74 -2.29
N ILE A 201 -15.41 20.48 -1.18
CA ILE A 201 -14.90 19.57 -0.14
C ILE A 201 -14.88 18.11 -0.63
N GLU A 202 -15.86 17.68 -1.41
CA GLU A 202 -15.91 16.31 -1.94
C GLU A 202 -14.88 16.09 -3.07
N GLN A 203 -14.62 17.13 -3.87
CA GLN A 203 -13.57 17.12 -4.88
C GLN A 203 -12.16 17.10 -4.24
N ASN A 204 -11.96 17.82 -3.13
CA ASN A 204 -10.70 17.80 -2.36
C ASN A 204 -10.45 16.46 -1.64
N ARG A 205 -11.49 15.78 -1.17
CA ARG A 205 -11.32 14.45 -0.53
C ARG A 205 -10.92 13.37 -1.53
N ASN A 206 -11.40 13.46 -2.77
CA ASN A 206 -11.03 12.52 -3.82
C ASN A 206 -9.59 12.76 -4.31
N SER A 207 -9.12 14.02 -4.34
CA SER A 207 -7.73 14.34 -4.67
C SER A 207 -6.75 13.94 -3.56
N GLU A 208 -7.09 14.10 -2.28
CA GLU A 208 -6.27 13.61 -1.16
C GLU A 208 -6.09 12.09 -1.20
N ARG A 209 -7.16 11.33 -1.46
CA ARG A 209 -7.09 9.85 -1.61
C ARG A 209 -6.23 9.42 -2.80
N ALA A 210 -6.24 10.19 -3.89
CA ALA A 210 -5.38 9.92 -5.05
C ALA A 210 -3.90 10.21 -4.73
N ILE A 211 -3.62 11.30 -4.01
CA ILE A 211 -2.28 11.67 -3.56
C ILE A 211 -1.71 10.63 -2.58
N ASP A 212 -2.50 10.14 -1.64
CA ASP A 212 -2.05 9.12 -0.69
C ASP A 212 -1.76 7.77 -1.37
N LYS A 213 -2.59 7.38 -2.36
CA LYS A 213 -2.30 6.22 -3.22
C LYS A 213 -1.00 6.38 -4.00
N MET A 214 -0.73 7.58 -4.53
CA MET A 214 0.53 7.86 -5.23
C MET A 214 1.73 7.79 -4.27
N LYS A 215 1.66 8.43 -3.09
CA LYS A 215 2.74 8.40 -2.08
C LYS A 215 3.06 6.97 -1.63
N PHE A 216 2.05 6.13 -1.46
CA PHE A 216 2.23 4.71 -1.13
C PHE A 216 2.92 3.95 -2.27
N SER A 217 2.58 4.24 -3.53
CA SER A 217 3.25 3.67 -4.71
C SER A 217 4.73 4.08 -4.78
N PHE A 218 5.05 5.36 -4.58
CA PHE A 218 6.43 5.86 -4.55
C PHE A 218 7.27 5.23 -3.42
N SER A 219 6.68 5.00 -2.24
CA SER A 219 7.38 4.30 -1.14
C SER A 219 7.74 2.85 -1.51
N LYS A 220 6.88 2.16 -2.28
CA LYS A 220 7.17 0.79 -2.75
C LYS A 220 8.32 0.78 -3.77
N ILE A 221 8.39 1.78 -4.64
CA ILE A 221 9.46 1.93 -5.64
C ILE A 221 10.82 2.13 -4.95
N ASN A 222 10.90 3.04 -3.97
CA ASN A 222 12.15 3.27 -3.23
C ASN A 222 12.60 2.03 -2.44
N THR A 223 11.65 1.28 -1.87
CA THR A 223 11.96 0.03 -1.16
C THR A 223 12.48 -1.05 -2.13
N LEU A 224 11.91 -1.14 -3.33
CA LEU A 224 12.35 -2.07 -4.37
C LEU A 224 13.75 -1.73 -4.89
N ILE A 225 14.06 -0.45 -5.10
CA ILE A 225 15.39 0.02 -5.51
C ILE A 225 16.44 -0.34 -4.45
N LEU A 226 16.12 -0.16 -3.16
CA LEU A 226 17.01 -0.55 -2.06
C LEU A 226 17.25 -2.06 -2.01
N ILE A 227 16.22 -2.87 -2.25
CA ILE A 227 16.36 -4.34 -2.31
C ILE A 227 17.24 -4.74 -3.51
N ILE A 228 17.08 -4.11 -4.67
CA ILE A 228 17.92 -4.37 -5.85
C ILE A 228 19.38 -4.00 -5.59
N LEU A 229 19.66 -2.85 -4.96
CA LEU A 229 21.01 -2.45 -4.57
C LEU A 229 21.62 -3.41 -3.52
N LEU A 230 20.81 -3.90 -2.59
CA LEU A 230 21.22 -4.92 -1.62
C LEU A 230 21.54 -6.26 -2.31
N LEU A 231 20.74 -6.68 -3.30
CA LEU A 231 21.00 -7.91 -4.06
C LEU A 231 22.24 -7.78 -4.95
N LEU A 232 22.46 -6.62 -5.57
CA LEU A 232 23.67 -6.35 -6.35
C LEU A 232 24.95 -6.39 -5.49
N THR A 233 24.87 -5.94 -4.24
CA THR A 233 26.01 -5.99 -3.30
C THR A 233 26.23 -7.39 -2.71
N LEU A 234 25.17 -8.17 -2.49
CA LEU A 234 25.27 -9.52 -1.94
C LEU A 234 25.68 -10.57 -2.99
N PHE A 235 25.33 -10.38 -4.26
CA PHE A 235 25.58 -11.36 -5.34
C PHE A 235 26.65 -10.94 -6.35
N GLY A 236 27.33 -9.81 -6.12
CA GLY A 236 28.39 -9.25 -6.98
C GLY A 236 29.67 -10.09 -7.14
N GLY A 237 29.66 -11.39 -6.80
CA GLY A 237 30.77 -12.32 -6.99
C GLY A 237 30.45 -13.58 -7.81
N GLY A 238 29.19 -13.78 -8.25
CA GLY A 238 28.78 -14.96 -8.98
C GLY A 238 28.20 -14.61 -10.34
N LYS A 239 28.55 -15.38 -11.37
CA LYS A 239 28.00 -15.32 -12.74
C LYS A 239 26.47 -15.56 -12.75
N SER A 240 25.69 -14.63 -12.23
CA SER A 240 24.24 -14.64 -12.38
C SER A 240 23.92 -14.33 -13.86
N SER A 241 23.04 -15.14 -14.43
CA SER A 241 22.72 -15.18 -15.86
C SER A 241 22.26 -13.82 -16.37
N ASN A 242 22.90 -13.35 -17.45
CA ASN A 242 22.54 -12.11 -18.16
C ASN A 242 21.03 -11.95 -18.43
N GLU A 243 20.29 -13.06 -18.51
CA GLU A 243 18.84 -13.10 -18.67
C GLU A 243 18.05 -12.49 -17.48
N GLU A 244 18.51 -12.68 -16.23
CA GLU A 244 17.89 -12.05 -15.07
C GLU A 244 18.13 -10.53 -15.07
N ILE A 245 19.34 -10.12 -15.46
CA ILE A 245 19.71 -8.69 -15.58
C ILE A 245 18.86 -8.01 -16.66
N GLU A 246 18.66 -8.65 -17.81
CA GLU A 246 17.78 -8.11 -18.87
C GLU A 246 16.32 -8.04 -18.41
N ASN A 247 15.82 -9.04 -17.68
CA ASN A 247 14.48 -8.98 -17.08
C ASN A 247 14.34 -7.82 -16.08
N TYR A 248 15.37 -7.56 -15.25
CA TYR A 248 15.36 -6.42 -14.35
C TYR A 248 15.40 -5.09 -15.11
N LYS A 249 16.18 -4.97 -16.18
CA LYS A 249 16.20 -3.76 -17.04
C LYS A 249 14.84 -3.48 -17.66
N LEU A 250 14.18 -4.50 -18.20
CA LEU A 250 12.83 -4.38 -18.76
C LEU A 250 11.82 -3.95 -17.70
N ARG A 251 11.94 -4.46 -16.48
CA ARG A 251 11.07 -4.08 -15.37
C ARG A 251 11.29 -2.63 -14.92
N ILE A 252 12.55 -2.18 -14.86
CA ILE A 252 12.89 -0.77 -14.55
C ILE A 252 12.31 0.16 -15.62
N LYS A 253 12.48 -0.18 -16.89
CA LYS A 253 11.92 0.60 -18.00
C LYS A 253 10.40 0.75 -17.89
N SER A 254 9.69 -0.37 -17.68
CA SER A 254 8.23 -0.36 -17.49
C SER A 254 7.78 0.48 -16.29
N LEU A 255 8.56 0.53 -15.21
CA LEU A 255 8.25 1.36 -14.04
C LEU A 255 8.48 2.85 -14.31
N ASN A 256 9.51 3.20 -15.07
CA ASN A 256 9.77 4.59 -15.47
C ASN A 256 8.67 5.12 -16.38
N ASP A 257 8.21 4.32 -17.34
CA ASP A 257 7.09 4.68 -18.22
C ASP A 257 5.79 4.91 -17.40
N GLU A 258 5.57 4.12 -16.34
CA GLU A 258 4.43 4.29 -15.41
C GLU A 258 4.56 5.58 -14.56
N ILE A 259 5.77 5.92 -14.11
CA ILE A 259 6.06 7.18 -13.41
C ILE A 259 5.75 8.39 -14.31
N GLU A 260 6.18 8.37 -15.57
CA GLU A 260 5.95 9.46 -16.53
C GLU A 260 4.44 9.72 -16.74
N VAL A 261 3.65 8.64 -16.86
CA VAL A 261 2.19 8.75 -16.96
C VAL A 261 1.59 9.34 -15.68
N LEU A 262 2.04 8.92 -14.50
CA LEU A 262 1.56 9.44 -13.22
C LEU A 262 1.93 10.92 -13.01
N GLU A 263 3.13 11.34 -13.40
CA GLU A 263 3.57 12.73 -13.37
C GLU A 263 2.73 13.60 -14.33
N GLY A 264 2.43 13.09 -15.52
CA GLY A 264 1.52 13.71 -16.47
C GLY A 264 0.13 13.92 -15.87
N GLN A 265 -0.43 12.91 -15.22
CA GLN A 265 -1.73 13.01 -14.53
C GLN A 265 -1.69 14.02 -13.38
N LEU A 266 -0.62 14.01 -12.56
CA LEU A 266 -0.45 14.95 -11.45
C LEU A 266 -0.39 16.40 -11.93
N SER A 267 0.25 16.66 -13.07
CA SER A 267 0.32 17.99 -13.68
C SER A 267 -1.06 18.51 -14.10
N VAL A 268 -1.91 17.64 -14.66
CA VAL A 268 -3.28 17.96 -15.06
C VAL A 268 -4.16 18.26 -13.83
N TYR A 269 -3.96 17.53 -12.73
CA TYR A 269 -4.67 17.79 -11.47
C TYR A 269 -4.26 19.10 -10.80
N LYS A 270 -2.97 19.45 -10.81
CA LYS A 270 -2.48 20.75 -10.29
C LYS A 270 -3.05 21.94 -11.04
N ASN A 271 -3.29 21.79 -12.35
CA ASN A 271 -3.85 22.85 -13.20
C ASN A 271 -5.38 22.99 -13.10
N LYS A 272 -6.07 22.09 -12.39
CA LYS A 272 -7.54 22.06 -12.27
C LYS A 272 -8.05 22.54 -10.90
N ALA A 273 -7.17 22.84 -9.95
CA ALA A 273 -7.54 23.46 -8.68
C ALA A 273 -7.79 24.97 -8.88
N PRO A 274 -8.87 25.55 -8.34
CA PRO A 274 -9.11 26.99 -8.43
C PRO A 274 -8.06 27.74 -7.59
N SER A 275 -7.19 28.48 -8.27
CA SER A 275 -6.25 29.42 -7.68
C SER A 275 -6.99 30.52 -6.93
N SER A 276 -6.83 30.57 -5.61
CA SER A 276 -7.16 31.77 -4.84
C SER A 276 -6.21 32.89 -5.27
N ASN A 277 -6.79 33.93 -5.85
CA ASN A 277 -6.11 35.14 -6.32
C ASN A 277 -5.14 35.70 -5.28
N ASN A 278 -3.88 35.84 -5.67
CA ASN A 278 -3.09 37.02 -5.38
C ASN A 278 -2.26 37.37 -6.62
N ASN A 279 -2.60 38.52 -7.18
CA ASN A 279 -1.99 39.15 -8.34
C ASN A 279 -0.50 39.43 -8.06
N LEU A 280 0.41 38.86 -8.85
CA LEU A 280 1.69 39.52 -9.10
C LEU A 280 2.15 39.20 -10.54
N ASN A 281 2.28 40.30 -11.28
CA ASN A 281 2.69 40.48 -12.66
C ASN A 281 3.58 39.40 -13.28
N THR A 282 3.22 39.04 -14.51
CA THR A 282 4.10 38.41 -15.51
C THR A 282 5.28 39.31 -15.85
N SER A 283 6.46 38.97 -15.37
CA SER A 283 7.72 39.12 -16.09
C SER A 283 8.40 37.75 -16.11
N SER A 284 8.86 37.34 -17.28
CA SER A 284 9.78 36.21 -17.44
C SER A 284 11.10 36.57 -16.73
N GLU A 285 11.19 36.26 -15.44
CA GLU A 285 12.38 36.49 -14.62
C GLU A 285 13.00 35.16 -14.23
N ILE A 286 14.29 35.08 -14.57
CA ILE A 286 15.25 34.04 -14.22
C ILE A 286 15.05 33.65 -12.75
N LYS A 287 14.67 32.39 -12.53
CA LYS A 287 14.66 31.77 -11.19
C LYS A 287 16.04 31.99 -10.57
N ASN A 288 16.09 32.73 -9.46
CA ASN A 288 17.30 32.89 -8.65
C ASN A 288 17.88 31.51 -8.30
N ARG A 289 18.99 31.12 -8.93
CA ARG A 289 19.72 29.86 -8.68
C ARG A 289 20.69 29.97 -7.51
N SER A 290 20.39 30.79 -6.53
CA SER A 290 21.20 30.89 -5.32
C SER A 290 20.35 30.91 -4.07
N HIS A 291 20.88 30.32 -3.01
CA HIS A 291 20.26 30.25 -1.69
C HIS A 291 21.23 30.78 -0.63
N THR A 292 20.77 31.73 0.17
CA THR A 292 21.55 32.26 1.30
C THR A 292 21.29 31.43 2.55
N VAL A 293 22.34 30.82 3.10
CA VAL A 293 22.27 29.94 4.28
C VAL A 293 21.69 30.67 5.48
N LYS A 294 20.65 30.11 6.09
CA LYS A 294 20.02 30.59 7.32
C LYS A 294 20.50 29.80 8.55
N SER A 295 20.20 30.32 9.74
CA SER A 295 20.53 29.66 11.00
C SER A 295 19.94 28.25 11.07
N GLY A 296 20.79 27.25 11.36
CA GLY A 296 20.39 25.85 11.49
C GLY A 296 20.24 25.07 10.18
N GLU A 297 20.54 25.67 9.03
CA GLU A 297 20.55 24.97 7.75
C GLU A 297 21.85 24.18 7.53
N THR A 298 21.73 23.06 6.83
CA THR A 298 22.88 22.28 6.35
C THR A 298 22.85 22.26 4.82
N LEU A 299 24.00 22.08 4.18
CA LEU A 299 24.07 22.04 2.71
C LEU A 299 23.13 20.96 2.15
N ARG A 300 23.07 19.81 2.82
CA ARG A 300 22.16 18.72 2.47
C ARG A 300 20.70 19.16 2.44
N LYS A 301 20.25 19.89 3.47
CA LYS A 301 18.86 20.38 3.57
C LYS A 301 18.56 21.38 2.45
N ILE A 302 19.48 22.30 2.18
CA ILE A 302 19.35 23.31 1.12
C ILE A 302 19.24 22.65 -0.26
N VAL A 303 20.04 21.62 -0.53
CA VAL A 303 20.01 20.90 -1.81
C VAL A 303 18.70 20.12 -2.01
N ILE A 304 18.18 19.48 -0.95
CA ILE A 304 16.88 18.80 -0.99
C ILE A 304 15.76 19.79 -1.32
N GLU A 305 15.69 20.90 -0.58
CA GLU A 305 14.66 21.93 -0.78
C GLU A 305 14.73 22.54 -2.20
N PHE A 306 15.94 22.76 -2.72
CA PHE A 306 16.12 23.26 -4.08
C PHE A 306 15.65 22.26 -5.14
N ASN A 307 16.03 20.98 -5.00
CA ASN A 307 15.61 19.92 -5.91
C ASN A 307 14.08 19.76 -5.92
N GLU A 308 13.44 19.79 -4.75
CA GLU A 308 11.98 19.74 -4.61
C GLU A 308 11.29 20.95 -5.25
N SER A 309 11.86 22.15 -5.09
CA SER A 309 11.29 23.40 -5.61
C SER A 309 11.48 23.58 -7.12
N ASN A 310 12.51 22.96 -7.70
CA ASN A 310 12.91 23.18 -9.09
C ASN A 310 12.83 21.94 -9.99
N GLY A 311 12.53 20.76 -9.45
CA GLY A 311 12.51 19.51 -10.22
C GLY A 311 13.91 19.08 -10.67
N SER A 312 14.94 19.47 -9.92
CA SER A 312 16.34 19.13 -10.20
C SER A 312 16.77 17.90 -9.40
N ASN A 313 17.89 17.28 -9.78
CA ASN A 313 18.44 16.13 -9.07
C ASN A 313 19.94 16.30 -8.81
N PHE A 314 20.30 17.35 -8.06
CA PHE A 314 21.68 17.55 -7.64
C PHE A 314 21.99 16.78 -6.35
N SER A 315 23.13 16.11 -6.30
CA SER A 315 23.68 15.57 -5.06
C SER A 315 24.34 16.68 -4.24
N THR A 316 24.43 16.46 -2.92
CA THR A 316 25.12 17.40 -2.02
C THR A 316 26.59 17.60 -2.41
N ASP A 317 27.26 16.54 -2.88
CA ASP A 317 28.67 16.60 -3.28
C ASP A 317 28.87 17.40 -4.56
N GLN A 318 27.98 17.26 -5.55
CA GLN A 318 28.02 18.08 -6.78
C GLN A 318 27.87 19.57 -6.48
N ILE A 319 26.96 19.93 -5.55
CA ILE A 319 26.79 21.33 -5.15
C ILE A 319 27.96 21.82 -4.30
N ALA A 320 28.53 20.97 -3.45
CA ALA A 320 29.73 21.31 -2.69
C ALA A 320 30.91 21.60 -3.63
N GLU A 321 31.14 20.74 -4.63
CA GLU A 321 32.18 20.92 -5.65
C GLU A 321 31.95 22.19 -6.48
N PHE A 322 30.73 22.40 -6.97
CA PHE A 322 30.36 23.59 -7.74
C PHE A 322 30.60 24.90 -6.97
N ASN A 323 30.38 24.89 -5.65
CA ASN A 323 30.62 26.04 -4.77
C ASN A 323 32.00 26.05 -4.12
N LYS A 324 32.91 25.14 -4.50
CA LYS A 324 34.27 25.02 -3.94
C LYS A 324 34.28 24.86 -2.41
N ILE A 325 33.31 24.11 -1.87
CA ILE A 325 33.18 23.81 -0.45
C ILE A 325 33.96 22.53 -0.15
N SER A 326 35.13 22.67 0.49
CA SER A 326 35.98 21.52 0.84
C SER A 326 35.46 20.72 2.05
N ASP A 327 34.61 21.33 2.87
CA ASP A 327 34.01 20.69 4.05
C ASP A 327 32.53 21.10 4.18
N ILE A 328 31.66 20.14 3.89
CA ILE A 328 30.21 20.30 3.82
C ILE A 328 29.61 20.72 5.19
N SER A 329 30.31 20.40 6.29
CA SER A 329 29.88 20.76 7.64
C SER A 329 30.17 22.22 8.02
N LYS A 330 30.92 22.95 7.20
CA LYS A 330 31.43 24.31 7.51
C LYS A 330 30.74 25.45 6.76
N ILE A 331 29.55 25.23 6.20
CA ILE A 331 28.78 26.32 5.60
C ILE A 331 28.39 27.34 6.68
N LYS A 332 28.50 28.64 6.36
CA LYS A 332 28.24 29.73 7.32
C LYS A 332 26.90 30.40 7.03
N ILE A 333 26.23 30.88 8.08
CA ILE A 333 25.04 31.73 7.94
C ILE A 333 25.40 32.95 7.09
N GLY A 334 24.56 33.28 6.12
CA GLY A 334 24.78 34.36 5.15
C GLY A 334 25.65 33.97 3.94
N GLN A 335 26.19 32.74 3.90
CA GLN A 335 26.89 32.24 2.72
C GLN A 335 25.90 32.00 1.58
N GLU A 336 26.25 32.42 0.37
CA GLU A 336 25.48 32.15 -0.84
C GLU A 336 25.89 30.79 -1.44
N ILE A 337 24.91 29.90 -1.67
CA ILE A 337 25.07 28.61 -2.34
C ILE A 337 24.47 28.72 -3.73
N LYS A 338 25.26 28.50 -4.77
CA LYS A 338 24.85 28.58 -6.18
C LYS A 338 24.51 27.19 -6.74
N PHE A 339 23.57 27.14 -7.67
CA PHE A 339 23.13 25.91 -8.33
C PHE A 339 23.42 25.96 -9.84
N PRO A 340 23.83 24.85 -10.47
CA PRO A 340 24.10 24.79 -11.91
C PRO A 340 22.88 25.06 -12.83
N ASP A 341 23.19 25.52 -14.05
CA ASP A 341 22.59 25.15 -15.37
C ASP A 341 21.48 24.07 -15.39
#